data_AF-A0A026WQL2-F1
#
_entry.id   AF-A0A026WQL2-F1
#
_cell.length_a   1.000
_cell.length_b   1.000
_cell.length_c   1.000
_cell.angle_alpha   90.00
_cell.angle_beta   90.00
_cell.angle_gamma   90.00
#
_symmetry.space_group_name_H-M   'P 1'
#
loop_
_entity.id
_entity.type
_entity.pdbx_description
1 polymer ?
#
loop_
_entity_poly.entity_id
_entity_poly.type
_entity_poly.pdbx_seq_one_letter_code
_entity_poly.pdbx_strand_id
1 'polypeptide(L)'
;QLFLTLRYFATGSFIISAGDFAGVSTTSAHRIIHRVTNAIARLRPHFVTFPTTDNEIKKEQLEFYKIARFPRVVGCVDCTHVRVQSFELFRNRKGYFSLNVQTVKNGNLKISDIVARWPESVHDGTIFNNSRLRGTFEQGMYGDGHLLGDSGYSLTHWTCLTKFL
;
A
#
# COMPACT_ATOMS: atom_id res chain seq x y z
N GLN A 1 23.39 11.29 5.69
CA GLN A 1 22.78 10.04 5.19
C GLN A 1 21.28 10.20 4.95
N LEU A 2 20.48 10.54 5.97
CA LEU A 2 19.03 10.73 5.82
C LEU A 2 18.65 11.77 4.75
N PHE A 3 19.27 12.97 4.80
CA PHE A 3 18.98 14.05 3.85
C PHE A 3 19.21 13.66 2.38
N LEU A 4 20.29 12.92 2.10
CA LEU A 4 20.59 12.39 0.76
C LEU A 4 19.47 11.46 0.27
N THR A 5 19.04 10.52 1.12
CA THR A 5 17.97 9.58 0.77
C THR A 5 16.62 10.26 0.60
N LEU A 6 16.26 11.19 1.49
CA LEU A 6 14.99 11.94 1.37
C LEU A 6 14.96 12.80 0.12
N ARG A 7 16.07 13.46 -0.21
CA ARG A 7 16.19 14.23 -1.46
C ARG A 7 16.01 13.32 -2.68
N TYR A 8 16.67 12.16 -2.70
CA TYR A 8 16.52 11.18 -3.77
C TYR A 8 15.06 10.75 -3.96
N PHE A 9 14.33 10.49 -2.87
CA PHE A 9 12.90 10.15 -2.96
C PHE A 9 12.02 11.33 -3.44
N ALA A 10 12.33 12.55 -3.01
CA ALA A 10 11.55 13.73 -3.38
C ALA A 10 11.75 14.13 -4.85
N THR A 11 12.95 13.97 -5.39
CA THR A 11 13.28 14.39 -6.77
C THR A 11 13.12 13.29 -7.79
N GLY A 12 13.17 12.01 -7.39
CA GLY A 12 13.27 10.88 -8.32
C GLY A 12 14.51 10.95 -9.23
N SER A 13 15.53 11.72 -8.84
CA SER A 13 16.73 11.96 -9.64
C SER A 13 17.64 10.73 -9.67
N PHE A 14 18.53 10.65 -10.65
CA PHE A 14 19.55 9.61 -10.70
C PHE A 14 20.43 9.61 -9.44
N ILE A 15 20.87 8.42 -9.02
CA ILE A 15 21.75 8.24 -7.84
C ILE A 15 23.04 9.04 -7.98
N ILE A 16 23.55 9.18 -9.21
CA ILE A 16 24.74 9.97 -9.54
C ILE A 16 24.52 11.43 -9.11
N SER A 17 23.43 12.05 -9.57
CA SER A 17 23.09 13.43 -9.21
C SER A 17 22.87 13.62 -7.71
N ALA A 18 22.30 12.62 -7.04
CA ALA A 18 22.14 12.64 -5.59
C ALA A 18 23.50 12.55 -4.87
N GLY A 19 24.42 11.70 -5.35
CA GLY A 19 25.78 11.56 -4.85
C GLY A 19 26.60 12.83 -5.02
N ASP A 20 26.59 13.42 -6.22
CA ASP A 20 27.28 14.67 -6.53
C ASP A 20 26.83 15.81 -5.61
N PHE A 21 25.51 15.94 -5.41
CA PHE A 21 24.95 16.94 -4.52
C PHE A 21 25.37 16.75 -3.05
N ALA A 22 25.53 15.51 -2.60
CA ALA A 22 25.98 15.21 -1.23
C ALA A 22 27.50 15.11 -1.08
N GLY A 23 28.27 15.30 -2.16
CA GLY A 23 29.73 15.18 -2.15
C GLY A 23 30.23 13.76 -1.88
N VAL A 24 29.50 12.73 -2.30
CA VAL A 24 29.86 11.32 -2.09
C VAL A 24 29.86 10.54 -3.40
N SER A 25 30.68 9.49 -3.47
CA SER A 25 30.68 8.61 -4.65
C SER A 25 29.32 7.94 -4.88
N THR A 26 28.98 7.66 -6.13
CA THR A 26 27.74 6.96 -6.52
C THR A 26 27.52 5.67 -5.75
N THR A 27 28.59 4.89 -5.53
CA THR A 27 28.55 3.65 -4.74
C THR A 27 28.18 3.90 -3.28
N SER A 28 28.74 4.96 -2.69
CA SER A 28 28.40 5.37 -1.32
C SER A 28 26.97 5.88 -1.23
N ALA A 29 26.53 6.69 -2.20
CA ALA A 29 25.15 7.17 -2.28
C ALA A 29 24.15 5.99 -2.37
N HIS A 30 24.41 5.02 -3.25
CA HIS A 30 23.60 3.80 -3.36
C HIS A 30 23.50 3.04 -2.03
N ARG A 31 24.64 2.79 -1.37
CA ARG A 31 24.67 2.09 -0.07
C ARG A 31 23.91 2.86 1.02
N ILE A 32 24.05 4.19 1.05
CA ILE A 32 23.34 5.06 2.00
C ILE A 32 21.84 5.00 1.76
N ILE A 33 21.40 5.17 0.50
CA ILE A 33 19.99 5.08 0.11
C ILE A 33 19.42 3.74 0.57
N HIS A 34 20.05 2.63 0.19
CA HIS A 34 19.56 1.29 0.55
C HIS A 34 19.48 1.06 2.07
N ARG A 35 20.50 1.50 2.82
CA ARG A 35 20.52 1.41 4.29
C ARG A 35 19.38 2.21 4.92
N VAL A 36 19.17 3.44 4.49
CA VAL A 36 18.13 4.32 5.03
C VAL A 36 16.73 3.83 4.61
N THR A 37 16.54 3.40 3.36
CA THR A 37 15.29 2.77 2.90
C THR A 37 14.92 1.59 3.78
N ASN A 38 15.87 0.68 4.06
CA ASN A 38 15.62 -0.47 4.93
C ASN A 38 15.28 -0.07 6.37
N ALA A 39 15.93 0.96 6.90
CA ALA A 39 15.62 1.48 8.23
C ALA A 39 14.20 2.06 8.29
N ILE A 40 13.78 2.83 7.28
CA ILE A 40 12.41 3.36 7.16
C ILE A 40 11.39 2.24 7.01
N ALA A 41 11.66 1.26 6.14
CA ALA A 41 10.77 0.13 5.91
C ALA A 41 10.54 -0.71 7.19
N ARG A 42 11.55 -0.83 8.06
CA ARG A 42 11.42 -1.49 9.38
C ARG A 42 10.47 -0.77 10.33
N LEU A 43 10.21 0.53 10.13
CA LEU A 43 9.23 1.28 10.91
C LEU A 43 7.79 0.99 10.48
N ARG A 44 7.55 0.34 9.32
CA ARG A 44 6.21 0.00 8.81
C ARG A 44 5.24 -0.49 9.88
N PRO A 45 5.57 -1.46 10.77
CA PRO A 45 4.63 -1.99 11.75
C PRO A 45 4.14 -0.96 12.78
N HIS A 46 4.79 0.20 12.92
CA HIS A 46 4.39 1.27 13.84
C HIS A 46 3.45 2.29 13.18
N PHE A 47 3.43 2.37 11.84
CA PHE A 47 2.71 3.40 11.10
C PHE A 47 1.63 2.84 10.17
N VAL A 48 1.79 1.61 9.69
CA VAL A 48 0.88 0.92 8.77
C VAL A 48 0.29 -0.27 9.51
N THR A 49 -0.77 0.01 10.26
CA THR A 49 -1.51 -0.97 11.05
C THR A 49 -2.99 -0.85 10.75
N PHE A 50 -3.60 -1.98 10.41
CA PHE A 50 -5.05 -2.10 10.29
C PHE A 50 -5.65 -2.18 11.71
N PRO A 51 -6.83 -1.58 11.98
CA PRO A 51 -7.47 -1.64 13.29
C PRO A 51 -7.65 -3.09 13.73
N THR A 52 -7.28 -3.41 14.98
CA THR A 52 -7.38 -4.79 15.51
C THR A 52 -8.24 -4.89 16.76
N THR A 53 -8.44 -3.77 17.47
CA THR A 53 -9.30 -3.71 18.65
C THR A 53 -10.69 -3.18 18.30
N ASP A 54 -11.71 -3.61 19.04
CA ASP A 54 -13.10 -3.15 18.84
C ASP A 54 -13.24 -1.62 18.89
N ASN A 55 -12.46 -0.96 19.75
CA ASN A 55 -12.46 0.50 19.86
C ASN A 55 -11.88 1.17 18.61
N GLU A 56 -10.79 0.64 18.05
CA GLU A 56 -10.22 1.15 16.80
C GLU A 56 -11.17 0.90 15.63
N ILE A 57 -11.78 -0.28 15.55
CA ILE A 57 -12.74 -0.63 14.51
C ILE A 57 -13.94 0.33 14.55
N LYS A 58 -14.56 0.53 15.73
CA LYS A 58 -15.69 1.45 15.89
C LYS A 58 -15.32 2.90 15.55
N LYS A 59 -14.11 3.32 15.95
CA LYS A 59 -13.60 4.64 15.59
C LYS A 59 -13.49 4.79 14.08
N GLU A 60 -12.95 3.79 13.39
CA GLU A 60 -12.79 3.82 11.95
C GLU A 60 -14.13 3.85 11.22
N GLN A 61 -15.09 3.05 11.67
CA GLN A 61 -16.48 3.07 11.19
C GLN A 61 -17.12 4.44 11.34
N LEU A 62 -16.88 5.12 12.46
CA LEU A 62 -17.40 6.46 12.68
C LEU A 62 -16.73 7.48 11.75
N GLU A 63 -15.42 7.39 11.50
CA GLU A 63 -14.72 8.28 10.58
C GLU A 63 -15.24 8.15 9.15
N PHE A 64 -15.40 6.92 8.64
CA PHE A 64 -16.01 6.71 7.32
C PHE A 64 -17.48 7.18 7.27
N TYR A 65 -18.24 6.97 8.35
CA TYR A 65 -19.61 7.45 8.43
C TYR A 65 -19.70 8.98 8.38
N LYS A 66 -18.74 9.70 8.97
CA LYS A 66 -18.69 11.18 8.89
C LYS A 66 -18.45 11.67 7.46
N ILE A 67 -17.70 10.92 6.65
CA ILE A 67 -17.32 11.30 5.28
C ILE A 67 -18.48 11.10 4.31
N ALA A 68 -18.99 9.88 4.22
CA ALA A 68 -19.93 9.46 3.16
C ALA A 68 -21.28 8.95 3.69
N ARG A 69 -21.51 9.00 5.02
CA ARG A 69 -22.69 8.41 5.69
C ARG A 69 -22.88 6.91 5.44
N PHE A 70 -21.83 6.24 4.96
CA PHE A 70 -21.85 4.79 4.76
C PHE A 70 -21.55 4.09 6.10
N PRO A 71 -22.47 3.26 6.61
CA PRO A 71 -22.29 2.63 7.92
C PRO A 71 -21.24 1.51 7.89
N ARG A 72 -20.58 1.31 9.03
CA ARG A 72 -19.75 0.12 9.33
C ARG A 72 -18.55 -0.12 8.41
N VAL A 73 -18.08 0.87 7.67
CA VAL A 73 -16.85 0.74 6.86
C VAL A 73 -15.62 0.71 7.74
N VAL A 74 -14.71 -0.22 7.51
CA VAL A 74 -13.44 -0.34 8.26
C VAL A 74 -12.21 -0.02 7.41
N GLY A 75 -12.37 0.14 6.09
CA GLY A 75 -11.30 0.53 5.18
C GLY A 75 -11.75 0.57 3.72
N CYS A 76 -10.94 1.19 2.88
CA CYS A 76 -11.06 1.15 1.42
C CYS A 76 -9.84 0.47 0.81
N VAL A 77 -10.04 -0.58 0.02
CA VAL A 77 -8.98 -1.32 -0.68
C VAL A 77 -8.90 -0.88 -2.13
N ASP A 78 -7.67 -0.68 -2.60
CA ASP A 78 -7.38 -0.31 -3.99
C ASP A 78 -5.98 -0.79 -4.39
N CYS A 79 -5.76 -1.01 -5.68
CA CYS A 79 -4.49 -1.44 -6.25
C CYS A 79 -3.83 -0.31 -7.05
N THR A 80 -2.52 -0.16 -6.91
CA THR A 80 -1.74 0.82 -7.67
C THR A 80 -0.54 0.18 -8.34
N HIS A 81 -0.28 0.56 -9.59
CA HIS A 81 0.85 0.07 -10.36
C HIS A 81 2.08 0.96 -10.15
N VAL A 82 3.09 0.43 -9.46
CA VAL A 82 4.36 1.11 -9.28
C VAL A 82 5.33 0.65 -10.38
N ARG A 83 5.75 1.57 -11.24
CA ARG A 83 6.73 1.27 -12.30
C ARG A 83 8.09 0.91 -11.69
N VAL A 84 8.70 -0.14 -12.22
CA VAL A 84 10.06 -0.59 -11.85
C VAL A 84 10.93 -0.67 -13.11
N GLN A 85 12.23 -0.42 -12.95
CA GLN A 85 13.12 -0.22 -14.09
C GLN A 85 13.68 -1.54 -14.68
N SER A 86 13.79 -2.61 -13.89
CA SER A 86 14.40 -3.86 -14.35
C SER A 86 14.09 -5.03 -13.41
N PHE A 87 13.11 -5.85 -13.76
CA PHE A 87 12.98 -7.23 -13.28
C PHE A 87 12.22 -8.03 -14.35
N GLU A 88 12.88 -8.97 -15.04
CA GLU A 88 12.32 -9.71 -16.19
C GLU A 88 10.99 -10.43 -15.87
N LEU A 89 10.80 -10.85 -14.62
CA LEU A 89 9.58 -11.49 -14.11
C LEU A 89 8.34 -10.57 -14.05
N PHE A 90 8.49 -9.26 -14.26
CA PHE A 90 7.43 -8.25 -14.07
C PHE A 90 7.05 -7.52 -15.37
N ARG A 91 7.35 -8.10 -16.54
CA ARG A 91 7.12 -7.46 -17.85
C ARG A 91 5.64 -7.47 -18.23
N ASN A 92 5.05 -6.29 -18.42
CA ASN A 92 3.67 -6.12 -18.91
C ASN A 92 3.59 -6.40 -20.43
N ARG A 93 2.40 -6.80 -20.91
CA ARG A 93 2.01 -6.79 -22.34
C ARG A 93 2.24 -5.43 -23.03
N LYS A 94 2.21 -4.32 -22.29
CA LYS A 94 2.52 -2.96 -22.78
C LYS A 94 4.02 -2.61 -22.80
N GLY A 95 4.90 -3.56 -22.49
CA GLY A 95 6.35 -3.44 -22.66
C GLY A 95 7.11 -2.74 -21.53
N TYR A 96 6.47 -2.40 -20.41
CA TYR A 96 7.13 -1.84 -19.22
C TYR A 96 6.97 -2.76 -18.00
N PHE A 97 7.84 -2.59 -16.99
CA PHE A 97 7.77 -3.39 -15.77
C PHE A 97 7.04 -2.63 -14.65
N SER A 98 6.10 -3.29 -13.97
CA SER A 98 5.40 -2.70 -12.83
C SER A 98 5.04 -3.73 -11.78
N LEU A 99 5.08 -3.30 -10.53
CA LEU A 99 4.62 -4.03 -9.36
C LEU A 99 3.17 -3.62 -9.09
N ASN A 100 2.26 -4.60 -8.96
CA ASN A 100 0.92 -4.34 -8.45
C ASN A 100 0.99 -4.28 -6.92
N VAL A 101 0.64 -3.12 -6.37
CA VAL A 101 0.66 -2.84 -4.93
C VAL A 101 -0.76 -2.60 -4.46
N GLN A 102 -1.30 -3.53 -3.68
CA GLN A 102 -2.56 -3.32 -2.99
C GLN A 102 -2.31 -2.49 -1.73
N THR A 103 -3.16 -1.48 -1.53
CA THR A 103 -3.18 -0.67 -0.32
C THR A 103 -4.58 -0.62 0.25
N VAL A 104 -4.66 -0.56 1.57
CA VAL A 104 -5.90 -0.27 2.26
C VAL A 104 -5.74 1.07 2.96
N LYS A 105 -6.72 1.94 2.77
CA LYS A 105 -6.75 3.27 3.38
C LYS A 105 -7.83 3.32 4.46
N ASN A 106 -7.53 4.07 5.50
CA ASN A 106 -8.47 4.43 6.55
C ASN A 106 -9.22 5.73 6.18
N GLY A 107 -10.21 6.14 6.97
CA GLY A 107 -11.01 7.35 6.77
C GLY A 107 -10.19 8.64 6.82
N ASN A 108 -8.97 8.61 7.38
CA ASN A 108 -8.01 9.72 7.35
C ASN A 108 -7.07 9.69 6.14
N LEU A 109 -7.38 8.88 5.12
CA LEU A 109 -6.58 8.69 3.90
C LEU A 109 -5.17 8.13 4.16
N LYS A 110 -4.92 7.57 5.35
CA LYS A 110 -3.65 6.93 5.71
C LYS A 110 -3.67 5.47 5.28
N ILE A 111 -2.53 4.98 4.78
CA ILE A 111 -2.35 3.58 4.44
C ILE A 111 -2.30 2.76 5.74
N SER A 112 -3.25 1.86 5.92
CA SER A 112 -3.38 0.97 7.06
C SER A 112 -2.95 -0.47 6.75
N ASP A 113 -2.97 -0.88 5.49
CA ASP A 113 -2.35 -2.13 5.04
C ASP A 113 -1.71 -1.98 3.65
N ILE A 114 -0.68 -2.79 3.38
CA ILE A 114 0.04 -2.78 2.10
C ILE A 114 0.53 -4.18 1.73
N VAL A 115 0.27 -4.58 0.49
CA VAL A 115 0.75 -5.81 -0.15
C VAL A 115 1.44 -5.45 -1.46
N ALA A 116 2.78 -5.46 -1.47
CA ALA A 116 3.62 -5.04 -2.59
C ALA A 116 4.51 -6.19 -3.10
N ARG A 117 3.89 -7.29 -3.55
CA ARG A 117 4.63 -8.52 -3.93
C ARG A 117 4.21 -9.15 -5.25
N TRP A 118 3.24 -8.56 -5.96
CA TRP A 118 2.62 -9.20 -7.12
C TRP A 118 3.00 -8.52 -8.42
N PRO A 119 3.23 -9.28 -9.51
CA PRO A 119 3.40 -8.70 -10.83
C PRO A 119 2.10 -8.09 -11.34
N GLU A 120 2.22 -7.17 -12.29
CA GLU A 120 1.09 -6.44 -12.87
C GLU A 120 0.02 -7.33 -13.51
N SER A 121 0.39 -8.51 -14.01
CA SER A 121 -0.56 -9.45 -14.63
C SER A 121 -1.57 -10.07 -13.66
N VAL A 122 -1.39 -9.88 -12.35
CA VAL A 122 -2.26 -10.47 -11.33
C VAL A 122 -3.42 -9.51 -11.02
N HIS A 123 -4.64 -10.04 -11.16
CA HIS A 123 -5.86 -9.32 -10.85
C HIS A 123 -5.97 -8.95 -9.37
N ASP A 124 -6.58 -7.79 -9.08
CA ASP A 124 -6.69 -7.21 -7.74
C ASP A 124 -7.40 -8.14 -6.76
N GLY A 125 -8.48 -8.79 -7.20
CA GLY A 125 -9.16 -9.83 -6.41
C GLY A 125 -8.23 -11.00 -6.04
N THR A 126 -7.32 -11.42 -6.91
CA THR A 126 -6.35 -12.48 -6.61
C THR A 126 -5.34 -12.03 -5.57
N ILE A 127 -4.88 -10.77 -5.64
CA ILE A 127 -3.98 -10.18 -4.64
C ILE A 127 -4.66 -10.15 -3.28
N PHE A 128 -5.92 -9.70 -3.25
CA PHE A 128 -6.69 -9.64 -2.03
C PHE A 128 -6.96 -11.01 -1.42
N ASN A 129 -7.33 -11.99 -2.23
CA ASN A 129 -7.58 -13.36 -1.78
C ASN A 129 -6.34 -14.00 -1.14
N ASN A 130 -5.15 -13.56 -1.54
CA ASN A 130 -3.88 -13.99 -0.97
C ASN A 130 -3.29 -12.98 0.04
N SER A 131 -4.09 -12.05 0.55
CA SER A 131 -3.69 -11.09 1.57
C SER A 131 -3.96 -11.66 2.97
N ARG A 132 -3.17 -11.22 3.96
CA ARG A 132 -3.45 -11.55 5.38
C ARG A 132 -4.78 -10.93 5.82
N LEU A 133 -5.12 -9.77 5.25
CA LEU A 133 -6.35 -9.06 5.59
C LEU A 133 -7.59 -9.90 5.26
N ARG A 134 -7.62 -10.56 4.09
CA ARG A 134 -8.69 -11.51 3.72
C ARG A 134 -8.94 -12.54 4.81
N GLY A 135 -7.88 -13.18 5.31
CA GLY A 135 -8.00 -14.19 6.37
C GLY A 135 -8.58 -13.63 7.67
N THR A 136 -8.23 -12.38 8.05
CA THR A 136 -8.80 -11.75 9.26
C THR A 136 -10.30 -11.43 9.14
N PHE A 137 -10.76 -11.08 7.93
CA PHE A 137 -12.19 -10.92 7.66
C PHE A 137 -12.94 -12.26 7.68
N GLU A 138 -12.37 -13.31 7.11
CA GLU A 138 -12.97 -14.66 7.13
C GLU A 138 -13.05 -15.25 8.55
N GLN A 139 -12.13 -14.88 9.43
CA GLN A 139 -12.16 -15.24 10.86
C GLN A 139 -13.21 -14.46 11.67
N GLY A 140 -13.90 -13.50 11.06
CA GLY A 140 -14.93 -12.71 11.73
C GLY A 140 -14.40 -11.61 12.67
N MET A 141 -13.11 -11.25 12.59
CA MET A 141 -12.52 -10.22 13.47
C MET A 141 -13.21 -8.86 13.38
N TYR A 142 -13.85 -8.55 12.25
CA TYR A 142 -14.52 -7.26 12.03
C TYR A 142 -16.04 -7.35 12.15
N GLY A 143 -16.61 -8.52 12.49
CA GLY A 143 -18.05 -8.73 12.59
C GLY A 143 -18.81 -8.22 11.36
N ASP A 144 -19.73 -7.28 11.55
CA ASP A 144 -20.52 -6.64 10.50
C ASP A 144 -19.78 -5.50 9.75
N GLY A 145 -18.45 -5.42 9.89
CA GLY A 145 -17.63 -4.42 9.24
C GLY A 145 -17.47 -4.67 7.73
N HIS A 146 -17.45 -3.58 6.95
CA HIS A 146 -17.32 -3.63 5.50
C HIS A 146 -16.00 -3.05 5.00
N LEU A 147 -15.40 -3.70 4.02
CA LEU A 147 -14.30 -3.17 3.22
C LEU A 147 -14.87 -2.66 1.89
N LEU A 148 -14.60 -1.40 1.55
CA LEU A 148 -15.01 -0.83 0.26
C LEU A 148 -13.93 -1.10 -0.79
N GLY A 149 -14.33 -1.57 -1.96
CA GLY A 149 -13.44 -1.80 -3.10
C GLY A 149 -14.11 -1.49 -4.42
N ASP A 150 -13.31 -1.43 -5.48
CA ASP A 150 -13.80 -1.28 -6.85
C ASP A 150 -14.37 -2.60 -7.42
N SER A 151 -14.80 -2.58 -8.68
CA SER A 151 -15.35 -3.77 -9.35
C SER A 151 -14.38 -4.92 -9.54
N GLY A 152 -13.07 -4.72 -9.31
CA GLY A 152 -12.04 -5.75 -9.38
C GLY A 152 -12.07 -6.73 -8.20
N TYR A 153 -12.83 -6.42 -7.15
CA TYR A 153 -12.98 -7.25 -5.95
C TYR A 153 -14.29 -8.03 -5.96
N SER A 154 -14.26 -9.30 -5.57
CA SER A 154 -15.49 -10.10 -5.46
C SER A 154 -16.36 -9.57 -4.31
N LEU A 155 -17.66 -9.39 -4.58
CA LEU A 155 -18.64 -9.03 -3.55
C LEU A 155 -18.77 -10.18 -2.54
N THR A 156 -18.65 -9.87 -1.25
CA THR A 156 -18.89 -10.83 -0.18
C THR A 156 -19.70 -10.17 0.94
N HIS A 157 -20.07 -10.93 1.98
CA HIS A 157 -20.84 -10.38 3.11
C HIS A 157 -20.11 -9.24 3.86
N TRP A 158 -18.80 -9.11 3.67
CA TRP A 158 -17.98 -8.03 4.24
C TRP A 158 -17.23 -7.20 3.19
N THR A 159 -17.25 -7.56 1.90
CA THR A 159 -16.75 -6.69 0.82
C THR A 159 -17.91 -5.98 0.18
N CYS A 160 -17.92 -4.64 0.17
CA CYS A 160 -18.95 -3.87 -0.51
C CYS A 160 -18.37 -3.17 -1.74
N LEU A 161 -19.03 -3.36 -2.88
CA LEU A 161 -18.67 -2.72 -4.14
C LEU A 161 -19.18 -1.28 -4.14
N THR A 162 -18.29 -0.29 -4.30
CA THR A 162 -18.70 1.09 -4.53
C THR A 162 -18.51 1.46 -5.99
N LYS A 163 -19.59 1.93 -6.64
CA LYS A 163 -19.59 2.49 -8.02
C LYS A 163 -18.84 3.83 -8.17
N PHE A 164 -18.07 4.27 -7.16
CA PHE A 164 -17.54 5.62 -7.06
C PHE A 164 -16.02 5.74 -7.32
N LEU A 165 -15.39 4.70 -7.87
CA LEU A 165 -14.06 4.75 -8.46
C LEU A 165 -14.12 4.27 -9.91
#